data_AF-A0A2V8D4C7-F1
#
_entry.id   AF-A0A2V8D4C7-F1
#
_cell.length_a   1.000
_cell.length_b   1.000
_cell.length_c   1.000
_cell.angle_alpha   90.00
_cell.angle_beta   90.00
_cell.angle_gamma   90.00
#
_symmetry.space_group_name_H-M   'P 1'
#
loop_
_entity.id
_entity.type
_entity.pdbx_description
1 polymer ?
#
loop_
_entity_poly.entity_id
_entity_poly.type
_entity_poly.pdbx_seq_one_letter_code
_entity_poly.pdbx_strand_id
1 'polypeptide(L)'
;MVRTKIHASALLAAAAVLTGHGEQTSPSQRPWPPGVQEVSNESPALSPAEALKTFYLPPGYSIELVASEPLVQDPVAIDWDPDGRLWVVEMSGYMRNVTGANERDPVGRVVVLEDENGDGRMDKRTVFADGLVLARAVKVLDRGVLVGEPPNAWLMRDTNGDRRMDTKELVTNQYGRLDSDPQNNANEFHWGLDNWMHVAAQDIGLRLKNGAFEVRRTLRRGQWGVAEDDAGRIYRNTNESALHVDLVPAAYFARNPNLLR
;
A
#
# COMPACT_ATOMS: atom_id res chain seq x y z
N MET A 1 -59.41 -35.97 -21.30
CA MET A 1 -58.04 -35.85 -21.81
C MET A 1 -57.27 -34.88 -20.94
N VAL A 2 -56.21 -35.40 -20.34
CA VAL A 2 -55.10 -34.83 -19.56
C VAL A 2 -55.05 -33.32 -19.30
N ARG A 3 -54.93 -33.00 -18.00
CA ARG A 3 -54.56 -31.73 -17.37
C ARG A 3 -53.16 -31.28 -17.80
N THR A 4 -52.95 -29.98 -18.04
CA THR A 4 -51.72 -29.30 -17.55
C THR A 4 -51.96 -27.79 -17.45
N LYS A 5 -52.20 -27.30 -16.22
CA LYS A 5 -52.04 -25.88 -15.88
C LYS A 5 -50.61 -25.70 -15.41
N ILE A 6 -49.76 -25.08 -16.22
CA ILE A 6 -48.41 -24.69 -15.80
C ILE A 6 -48.56 -23.50 -14.85
N HIS A 7 -48.35 -23.73 -13.56
CA HIS A 7 -48.16 -22.65 -12.59
C HIS A 7 -46.68 -22.28 -12.61
N ALA A 8 -46.35 -21.18 -13.27
CA ALA A 8 -45.04 -20.57 -13.14
C ALA A 8 -44.99 -19.82 -11.80
N SER A 9 -44.55 -20.51 -10.75
CA SER A 9 -44.20 -19.88 -9.48
C SER A 9 -42.90 -19.09 -9.68
N ALA A 10 -43.02 -17.79 -9.91
CA ALA A 10 -41.87 -16.88 -9.85
C ALA A 10 -41.44 -16.74 -8.39
N LEU A 11 -40.41 -17.49 -7.98
CA LEU A 11 -39.65 -17.17 -6.76
C LEU A 11 -38.85 -15.90 -7.05
N LEU A 12 -39.37 -14.75 -6.61
CA LEU A 12 -38.52 -13.59 -6.37
C LEU A 12 -37.69 -13.89 -5.12
N ALA A 13 -36.45 -14.36 -5.32
CA ALA A 13 -35.43 -14.25 -4.30
C ALA A 13 -35.06 -12.77 -4.20
N ALA A 14 -35.66 -12.06 -3.25
CA ALA A 14 -35.16 -10.75 -2.85
C ALA A 14 -33.80 -10.96 -2.20
N ALA A 15 -32.73 -10.85 -3.00
CA ALA A 15 -31.39 -10.64 -2.47
C ALA A 15 -31.41 -9.28 -1.78
N ALA A 16 -31.64 -9.28 -0.47
CA ALA A 16 -31.34 -8.13 0.36
C ALA A 16 -29.83 -7.94 0.28
N VAL A 17 -29.40 -7.00 -0.57
CA VAL A 17 -28.09 -6.41 -0.44
C VAL A 17 -28.12 -5.71 0.92
N LEU A 18 -27.66 -6.41 1.95
CA LEU A 18 -27.23 -5.79 3.20
C LEU A 18 -26.01 -4.95 2.80
N THR A 19 -26.25 -3.74 2.33
CA THR A 19 -25.23 -2.71 2.39
C THR A 19 -24.87 -2.63 3.85
N GLY A 20 -23.64 -3.05 4.21
CA GLY A 20 -23.08 -2.76 5.51
C GLY A 20 -23.13 -1.26 5.70
N HIS A 21 -24.17 -0.78 6.38
CA HIS A 21 -24.14 0.56 6.92
C HIS A 21 -23.08 0.49 8.00
N GLY A 22 -21.89 1.02 7.69
CA GLY A 22 -20.89 1.31 8.71
C GLY A 22 -21.59 2.17 9.75
N GLU A 23 -21.93 1.56 10.89
CA GLU A 23 -22.54 2.29 11.99
C GLU A 23 -21.58 3.41 12.37
N GLN A 24 -22.10 4.62 12.50
CA GLN A 24 -21.34 5.75 12.99
C GLN A 24 -20.77 5.39 14.37
N THR A 25 -19.48 5.05 14.45
CA THR A 25 -18.83 4.68 15.72
C THR A 25 -18.53 5.91 16.58
N SER A 26 -18.56 7.11 15.99
CA SER A 26 -18.31 8.37 16.70
C SER A 26 -19.59 8.95 17.30
N PRO A 27 -19.67 9.21 18.61
CA PRO A 27 -20.83 9.85 19.22
C PRO A 27 -21.11 11.19 18.57
N SER A 28 -22.32 11.39 18.03
CA SER A 28 -22.75 12.60 17.31
C SER A 28 -22.70 13.88 18.15
N GLN A 29 -22.52 13.77 19.47
CA GLN A 29 -22.51 14.90 20.41
C GLN A 29 -21.12 15.32 20.90
N ARG A 30 -20.02 14.78 20.33
CA ARG A 30 -18.67 15.25 20.69
C ARG A 30 -18.26 16.45 19.84
N PRO A 31 -17.66 17.51 20.44
CA PRO A 31 -17.08 18.61 19.69
C PRO A 31 -15.91 18.10 18.81
N TRP A 32 -15.80 18.65 17.60
CA TRP A 32 -14.74 18.35 16.64
C TRP A 32 -14.03 19.64 16.20
N PRO A 33 -12.68 19.69 16.12
CA PRO A 33 -11.73 18.62 16.43
C PRO A 33 -11.65 18.31 17.94
N PRO A 34 -11.21 17.09 18.33
CA PRO A 34 -11.02 16.76 19.73
C PRO A 34 -9.90 17.63 20.31
N GLY A 35 -10.02 18.00 21.58
CA GLY A 35 -8.90 18.58 22.31
C GLY A 35 -7.75 17.58 22.43
N VAL A 36 -6.52 18.09 22.63
CA VAL A 36 -5.35 17.25 22.92
C VAL A 36 -5.64 16.37 24.14
N GLN A 37 -5.50 15.05 23.97
CA GLN A 37 -5.71 14.08 25.04
C GLN A 37 -4.37 13.83 25.75
N GLU A 38 -4.36 13.85 27.08
CA GLU A 38 -3.22 13.33 27.84
C GLU A 38 -3.13 11.82 27.66
N VAL A 39 -1.97 11.33 27.26
CA VAL A 39 -1.67 9.91 27.13
C VAL A 39 -0.83 9.44 28.31
N SER A 40 -1.07 8.22 28.79
CA SER A 40 -0.28 7.65 29.89
C SER A 40 1.20 7.53 29.48
N ASN A 41 2.10 7.92 30.39
CA ASN A 41 3.54 7.72 30.23
C ASN A 41 3.92 6.23 30.10
N GLU A 42 3.06 5.31 30.54
CA GLU A 42 3.33 3.87 30.48
C GLU A 42 3.22 3.31 29.05
N SER A 43 2.44 3.95 28.17
CA SER A 43 2.22 3.53 26.75
C SER A 43 2.07 2.01 26.57
N PRO A 44 1.09 1.37 27.24
CA PRO A 44 0.93 -0.08 27.16
C PRO A 44 0.53 -0.52 25.75
N ALA A 45 1.00 -1.70 25.32
CA ALA A 45 0.54 -2.33 24.09
C ALA A 45 -0.95 -2.73 24.25
N LEU A 46 -1.77 -2.37 23.26
CA LEU A 46 -3.19 -2.68 23.24
C LEU A 46 -3.47 -3.82 22.26
N SER A 47 -4.46 -4.67 22.57
CA SER A 47 -5.03 -5.54 21.53
C SER A 47 -5.75 -4.70 20.46
N PRO A 48 -5.94 -5.21 19.23
CA PRO A 48 -6.67 -4.49 18.18
C PRO A 48 -8.07 -4.00 18.62
N ALA A 49 -8.79 -4.83 19.38
CA ALA A 49 -10.12 -4.48 19.90
C ALA A 49 -10.09 -3.38 20.98
N GLU A 50 -9.00 -3.27 21.75
CA GLU A 50 -8.81 -2.19 22.71
C GLU A 50 -8.35 -0.90 22.01
N ALA A 51 -7.43 -1.00 21.04
CA ALA A 51 -6.99 0.12 20.24
C ALA A 51 -8.15 0.79 19.48
N LEU A 52 -9.08 0.00 18.92
CA LEU A 52 -10.28 0.54 18.25
C LEU A 52 -11.10 1.50 19.14
N LYS A 53 -11.08 1.32 20.46
CA LYS A 53 -11.81 2.15 21.42
C LYS A 53 -11.13 3.49 21.70
N THR A 54 -9.88 3.67 21.29
CA THR A 54 -9.09 4.88 21.57
C THR A 54 -9.12 5.91 20.44
N PHE A 55 -9.55 5.53 19.23
CA PHE A 55 -9.64 6.44 18.08
C PHE A 55 -10.77 7.46 18.23
N TYR A 56 -10.48 8.70 17.83
CA TYR A 56 -11.43 9.79 17.70
C TYR A 56 -11.52 10.17 16.23
N LEU A 57 -12.70 9.97 15.62
CA LEU A 57 -12.91 10.24 14.20
C LEU A 57 -13.84 11.46 14.00
N PRO A 58 -13.71 12.17 12.87
CA PRO A 58 -14.66 13.22 12.53
C PRO A 58 -16.09 12.67 12.42
N PRO A 59 -17.12 13.51 12.63
CA PRO A 59 -18.50 13.11 12.35
C PRO A 59 -18.67 12.56 10.94
N GLY A 60 -19.35 11.42 10.80
CA GLY A 60 -19.56 10.73 9.53
C GLY A 60 -18.49 9.72 9.12
N TYR A 61 -17.45 9.52 9.94
CA TYR A 61 -16.40 8.52 9.70
C TYR A 61 -16.48 7.35 10.70
N SER A 62 -16.13 6.16 10.22
CA SER A 62 -15.93 4.94 11.01
C SER A 62 -14.52 4.38 10.77
N ILE A 63 -14.07 3.50 11.65
CA ILE A 63 -12.82 2.75 11.51
C ILE A 63 -13.11 1.28 11.80
N GLU A 64 -12.54 0.40 10.99
CA GLU A 64 -12.72 -1.04 11.08
C GLU A 64 -11.36 -1.74 11.00
N LEU A 65 -11.25 -2.88 11.68
CA LEU A 65 -10.05 -3.70 11.61
C LEU A 65 -10.09 -4.56 10.34
N VAL A 66 -9.17 -4.31 9.42
CA VAL A 66 -9.03 -5.08 8.15
C VAL A 66 -8.12 -6.29 8.33
N ALA A 67 -7.00 -6.14 9.04
CA ALA A 67 -6.05 -7.21 9.34
C ALA A 67 -5.25 -6.89 10.61
N SER A 68 -4.85 -7.92 11.36
CA SER A 68 -3.93 -7.84 12.49
C SER A 68 -3.05 -9.08 12.54
N GLU A 69 -2.07 -9.10 13.45
CA GLU A 69 -1.29 -10.30 13.74
C GLU A 69 -2.21 -11.49 14.07
N PRO A 70 -1.88 -12.72 13.60
CA PRO A 70 -0.67 -13.08 12.86
C PRO A 70 -0.79 -12.95 11.32
N LEU A 71 -1.87 -12.40 10.78
CA LEU A 71 -2.06 -12.28 9.31
C LEU A 71 -1.07 -11.31 8.66
N VAL A 72 -0.70 -10.25 9.37
CA VAL A 72 0.25 -9.24 8.91
C VAL A 72 1.30 -8.98 9.98
N GLN A 73 2.54 -8.72 9.57
CA GLN A 73 3.66 -8.40 10.46
C GLN A 73 4.49 -7.26 9.86
N ASP A 74 4.86 -6.27 10.68
CA ASP A 74 5.70 -5.12 10.29
C ASP A 74 5.33 -4.49 8.91
N PRO A 75 4.05 -4.16 8.65
CA PRO A 75 3.62 -3.66 7.35
C PRO A 75 4.18 -2.26 7.09
N VAL A 76 4.80 -2.05 5.91
CA VAL A 76 5.35 -0.74 5.51
C VAL A 76 4.75 -0.16 4.24
N ALA A 77 4.15 -1.00 3.40
CA ALA A 77 3.46 -0.58 2.19
C ALA A 77 2.35 -1.58 1.86
N ILE A 78 1.28 -1.06 1.27
CA ILE A 78 0.16 -1.88 0.78
C ILE A 78 -0.24 -1.49 -0.63
N ASP A 79 -0.89 -2.42 -1.33
CA ASP A 79 -1.63 -2.13 -2.55
C ASP A 79 -2.83 -3.08 -2.67
N TRP A 80 -3.85 -2.68 -3.42
CA TRP A 80 -5.05 -3.49 -3.65
C TRP A 80 -5.08 -4.00 -5.07
N ASP A 81 -5.38 -5.27 -5.26
CA ASP A 81 -5.60 -5.81 -6.59
C ASP A 81 -7.07 -5.74 -7.03
N PRO A 82 -7.36 -5.98 -8.34
CA PRO A 82 -8.72 -5.90 -8.86
C PRO A 82 -9.73 -6.88 -8.25
N ASP A 83 -9.25 -7.94 -7.59
CA ASP A 83 -10.10 -8.93 -6.90
C ASP A 83 -10.35 -8.56 -5.44
N GLY A 84 -9.86 -7.39 -4.98
CA GLY A 84 -10.02 -6.92 -3.61
C GLY A 84 -9.06 -7.57 -2.62
N ARG A 85 -7.98 -8.20 -3.08
CA ARG A 85 -6.97 -8.77 -2.18
C ARG A 85 -5.99 -7.68 -1.75
N LEU A 86 -5.58 -7.73 -0.50
CA LEU A 86 -4.65 -6.77 0.10
C LEU A 86 -3.22 -7.31 0.03
N TRP A 87 -2.37 -6.63 -0.75
CA TRP A 87 -0.95 -6.94 -0.88
C TRP A 87 -0.16 -6.12 0.11
N VAL A 88 0.72 -6.75 0.89
CA VAL A 88 1.44 -6.08 1.97
C VAL A 88 2.93 -6.39 1.88
N VAL A 89 3.76 -5.35 2.00
CA VAL A 89 5.20 -5.48 2.23
C VAL A 89 5.46 -5.55 3.73
N GLU A 90 6.01 -6.68 4.19
CA GLU A 90 6.46 -6.91 5.56
C GLU A 90 7.96 -6.61 5.64
N MET A 91 8.38 -5.57 6.39
CA MET A 91 9.79 -5.16 6.52
C MET A 91 10.40 -5.60 7.85
N SER A 92 10.24 -6.87 8.21
CA SER A 92 10.69 -7.43 9.51
C SER A 92 12.19 -7.39 9.77
N GLY A 93 13.01 -7.03 8.77
CA GLY A 93 14.45 -6.83 8.94
C GLY A 93 14.82 -5.54 9.67
N TYR A 94 13.96 -4.51 9.62
CA TYR A 94 14.30 -3.16 10.07
C TYR A 94 14.34 -3.03 11.59
N MET A 95 15.41 -2.42 12.13
CA MET A 95 15.58 -2.07 13.56
C MET A 95 15.13 -3.16 14.55
N ARG A 96 15.43 -4.44 14.24
CA ARG A 96 15.14 -5.59 15.13
C ARG A 96 15.79 -5.49 16.50
N ASN A 97 16.79 -4.62 16.63
CA ASN A 97 17.45 -4.25 17.88
C ASN A 97 17.93 -2.78 17.77
N VAL A 98 18.28 -2.19 18.91
CA VAL A 98 18.72 -0.79 19.01
C VAL A 98 20.00 -0.47 18.21
N THR A 99 20.78 -1.48 17.85
CA THR A 99 22.02 -1.31 17.07
C THR A 99 21.80 -1.43 15.56
N GLY A 100 20.58 -1.76 15.10
CA GLY A 100 20.31 -2.05 13.69
C GLY A 100 21.11 -3.26 13.17
N ALA A 101 21.50 -4.18 14.05
CA ALA A 101 22.28 -5.34 13.63
C ALA A 101 21.38 -6.30 12.84
N ASN A 102 21.94 -6.86 11.76
CA ASN A 102 21.29 -7.84 10.88
C ASN A 102 20.08 -7.32 10.08
N GLU A 103 20.00 -6.02 9.83
CA GLU A 103 18.94 -5.44 8.97
C GLU A 103 18.99 -5.94 7.53
N ARG A 104 20.12 -6.50 7.12
CA ARG A 104 20.32 -7.08 5.78
C ARG A 104 19.98 -8.57 5.69
N ASP A 105 19.51 -9.17 6.78
CA ASP A 105 18.99 -10.53 6.72
C ASP A 105 17.80 -10.57 5.75
N PRO A 106 17.73 -11.56 4.85
CA PRO A 106 16.63 -11.70 3.89
C PRO A 106 15.39 -12.28 4.59
N VAL A 107 14.73 -11.47 5.41
CA VAL A 107 13.56 -11.88 6.23
C VAL A 107 12.29 -11.11 5.89
N GLY A 108 12.37 -10.12 4.98
CA GLY A 108 11.23 -9.37 4.48
C GLY A 108 10.41 -10.17 3.48
N ARG A 109 9.12 -9.82 3.36
CA ARG A 109 8.16 -10.57 2.56
C ARG A 109 7.22 -9.64 1.81
N VAL A 110 6.62 -10.18 0.75
CA VAL A 110 5.36 -9.68 0.21
C VAL A 110 4.30 -10.76 0.46
N VAL A 111 3.21 -10.37 1.12
CA VAL A 111 2.09 -11.25 1.45
C VAL A 111 0.82 -10.77 0.77
N VAL A 112 -0.07 -11.71 0.48
CA VAL A 112 -1.41 -11.47 -0.06
C VAL A 112 -2.40 -11.90 1.00
N LEU A 113 -3.26 -10.97 1.39
CA LEU A 113 -4.35 -11.20 2.31
C LEU A 113 -5.66 -11.24 1.53
N GLU A 114 -6.49 -12.24 1.81
CA GLU A 114 -7.78 -12.45 1.17
C GLU A 114 -8.87 -12.46 2.25
N ASP A 115 -10.04 -11.92 1.89
CA ASP A 115 -11.29 -12.06 2.63
C ASP A 115 -12.12 -13.13 1.91
N GLU A 116 -12.15 -14.35 2.45
CA GLU A 116 -12.86 -15.48 1.85
C GLU A 116 -14.37 -15.46 2.13
N ASN A 117 -14.84 -14.61 3.05
CA ASN A 117 -16.21 -14.62 3.53
C ASN A 117 -17.01 -13.34 3.17
N GLY A 118 -16.34 -12.29 2.69
CA GLY A 118 -16.92 -11.05 2.19
C GLY A 118 -17.38 -10.07 3.27
N ASP A 119 -16.86 -10.17 4.50
CA ASP A 119 -17.19 -9.26 5.61
C ASP A 119 -16.27 -8.02 5.70
N GLY A 120 -15.33 -7.88 4.78
CA GLY A 120 -14.35 -6.79 4.74
C GLY A 120 -13.13 -7.02 5.64
N ARG A 121 -13.03 -8.16 6.33
CA ARG A 121 -11.89 -8.55 7.16
C ARG A 121 -11.12 -9.66 6.48
N MET A 122 -9.82 -9.45 6.37
CA MET A 122 -8.94 -10.47 5.81
C MET A 122 -8.87 -11.67 6.76
N ASP A 123 -8.98 -12.88 6.23
CA ASP A 123 -8.98 -14.12 7.01
C ASP A 123 -7.99 -15.18 6.48
N LYS A 124 -7.44 -14.97 5.28
CA LYS A 124 -6.42 -15.83 4.69
C LYS A 124 -5.15 -15.07 4.33
N ARG A 125 -4.02 -15.74 4.51
CA ARG A 125 -2.68 -15.21 4.22
C ARG A 125 -1.91 -16.15 3.30
N THR A 126 -1.34 -15.60 2.23
CA THR A 126 -0.38 -16.29 1.36
C THR A 126 0.92 -15.50 1.28
N VAL A 127 2.07 -16.18 1.46
CA VAL A 127 3.39 -15.56 1.20
C VAL A 127 3.65 -15.62 -0.30
N PHE A 128 3.57 -14.48 -0.98
CA PHE A 128 3.84 -14.37 -2.41
C PHE A 128 5.34 -14.36 -2.70
N ALA A 129 6.10 -13.57 -1.95
CA ALA A 129 7.55 -13.51 -2.03
C ALA A 129 8.15 -13.51 -0.62
N ASP A 130 9.26 -14.23 -0.45
CA ASP A 130 10.02 -14.32 0.80
C ASP A 130 11.51 -14.05 0.49
N GLY A 131 12.31 -13.88 1.53
CA GLY A 131 13.75 -13.68 1.38
C GLY A 131 14.13 -12.29 0.89
N LEU A 132 13.29 -11.28 1.12
CA LEU A 132 13.55 -9.91 0.68
C LEU A 132 14.37 -9.14 1.71
N VAL A 133 15.27 -8.28 1.23
CA VAL A 133 16.11 -7.41 2.06
C VAL A 133 15.56 -5.99 2.03
N LEU A 134 14.96 -5.57 3.14
CA LEU A 134 14.42 -4.20 3.32
C LEU A 134 13.52 -3.75 2.15
N ALA A 135 12.64 -4.64 1.69
CA ALA A 135 11.61 -4.28 0.70
C ALA A 135 10.68 -3.21 1.27
N ARG A 136 10.22 -2.31 0.39
CA ARG A 136 9.62 -1.01 0.79
C ARG A 136 8.42 -0.57 -0.01
N ALA A 137 8.21 -1.13 -1.19
CA ALA A 137 7.10 -0.75 -2.04
C ALA A 137 6.56 -1.96 -2.78
N VAL A 138 5.26 -1.93 -3.01
CA VAL A 138 4.53 -2.90 -3.82
C VAL A 138 3.60 -2.13 -4.76
N LYS A 139 3.49 -2.59 -6.00
CA LYS A 139 2.47 -2.15 -6.96
C LYS A 139 1.97 -3.35 -7.74
N VAL A 140 0.69 -3.66 -7.60
CA VAL A 140 0.06 -4.77 -8.33
C VAL A 140 -0.33 -4.28 -9.72
N LEU A 141 0.03 -5.07 -10.74
CA LEU A 141 -0.20 -4.77 -12.14
C LEU A 141 -0.88 -5.96 -12.82
N ASP A 142 -1.47 -5.72 -13.98
CA ASP A 142 -2.07 -6.75 -14.84
C ASP A 142 -1.12 -7.89 -15.25
N ARG A 143 0.20 -7.68 -15.11
CA ARG A 143 1.28 -8.54 -15.59
C ARG A 143 2.27 -8.95 -14.53
N GLY A 144 1.92 -8.79 -13.25
CA GLY A 144 2.80 -9.09 -12.13
C GLY A 144 2.79 -8.01 -11.07
N VAL A 145 3.75 -8.10 -10.16
CA VAL A 145 3.85 -7.26 -8.98
C VAL A 145 5.21 -6.58 -9.00
N LEU A 146 5.20 -5.26 -9.04
CA LEU A 146 6.41 -4.46 -8.93
C LEU A 146 6.77 -4.33 -7.45
N VAL A 147 7.98 -4.77 -7.08
CA VAL A 147 8.47 -4.76 -5.70
C VAL A 147 9.75 -3.93 -5.63
N GLY A 148 9.75 -2.93 -4.74
CA GLY A 148 10.90 -2.09 -4.45
C GLY A 148 11.74 -2.70 -3.35
N GLU A 149 12.92 -3.22 -3.70
CA GLU A 149 13.89 -3.87 -2.80
C GLU A 149 15.26 -3.25 -3.09
N PRO A 150 15.61 -2.11 -2.45
CA PRO A 150 16.80 -1.33 -2.77
C PRO A 150 18.08 -2.19 -2.91
N PRO A 151 18.85 -2.01 -3.98
CA PRO A 151 18.77 -0.92 -4.97
C PRO A 151 17.79 -1.19 -6.12
N ASN A 152 17.11 -2.32 -6.11
CA ASN A 152 16.39 -2.84 -7.25
C ASN A 152 14.88 -2.58 -7.18
N ALA A 153 14.27 -2.40 -8.36
CA ALA A 153 12.85 -2.67 -8.55
C ALA A 153 12.73 -3.96 -9.36
N TRP A 154 11.94 -4.89 -8.85
CA TRP A 154 11.70 -6.21 -9.44
C TRP A 154 10.28 -6.32 -9.94
N LEU A 155 10.09 -6.92 -11.10
CA LEU A 155 8.79 -7.39 -11.54
C LEU A 155 8.69 -8.89 -11.25
N MET A 156 7.93 -9.23 -10.22
CA MET A 156 7.69 -10.60 -9.78
C MET A 156 6.37 -11.10 -10.35
N ARG A 157 6.29 -12.36 -10.77
CA ARG A 157 5.05 -12.94 -11.30
C ARG A 157 4.83 -14.33 -10.74
N ASP A 158 3.56 -14.67 -10.58
CA ASP A 158 3.05 -16.02 -10.44
C ASP A 158 2.52 -16.44 -11.82
N THR A 159 3.12 -17.45 -12.45
CA THR A 159 2.73 -17.95 -13.77
C THR A 159 1.85 -19.20 -13.72
N ASN A 160 1.58 -19.72 -12.52
CA ASN A 160 0.87 -20.98 -12.33
C ASN A 160 -0.43 -20.84 -11.49
N GLY A 161 -0.66 -19.68 -10.89
CA GLY A 161 -1.90 -19.32 -10.19
C GLY A 161 -1.94 -19.75 -8.72
N ASP A 162 -0.83 -20.20 -8.12
CA ASP A 162 -0.75 -20.59 -6.71
C ASP A 162 -0.54 -19.42 -5.74
N ARG A 163 -0.50 -18.19 -6.25
CA ARG A 163 -0.23 -16.93 -5.54
C ARG A 163 1.17 -16.87 -4.94
N ARG A 164 2.13 -17.58 -5.52
CA ARG A 164 3.56 -17.52 -5.17
C ARG A 164 4.34 -17.13 -6.41
N MET A 165 5.27 -16.20 -6.25
CA MET A 165 6.10 -15.81 -7.37
C MET A 165 7.00 -16.98 -7.81
N ASP A 166 7.05 -17.21 -9.12
CA ASP A 166 7.94 -18.18 -9.77
C ASP A 166 8.92 -17.49 -10.73
N THR A 167 8.72 -16.18 -10.99
CA THR A 167 9.66 -15.35 -11.75
C THR A 167 9.99 -14.05 -11.01
N LYS A 168 11.23 -13.59 -11.17
CA LYS A 168 11.75 -12.32 -10.64
C LYS A 168 12.62 -11.65 -11.70
N GLU A 169 12.10 -10.59 -12.32
CA GLU A 169 12.75 -9.86 -13.41
C GLU A 169 13.25 -8.49 -12.92
N LEU A 170 14.50 -8.13 -13.24
CA LEU A 170 15.03 -6.81 -12.89
C LEU A 170 14.43 -5.75 -13.81
N VAL A 171 13.71 -4.78 -13.23
CA VAL A 171 13.21 -3.60 -13.97
C VAL A 171 14.28 -2.51 -13.99
N THR A 172 14.85 -2.21 -12.83
CA THR A 172 15.95 -1.23 -12.69
C THR A 172 16.71 -1.47 -11.40
N ASN A 173 18.01 -1.15 -11.39
CA ASN A 173 18.87 -1.13 -10.21
C ASN A 173 19.04 0.29 -9.64
N GLN A 174 18.17 1.22 -10.04
CA GLN A 174 18.18 2.62 -9.63
C GLN A 174 17.03 2.96 -8.67
N TYR A 175 16.32 1.94 -8.15
CA TYR A 175 15.19 2.19 -7.25
C TYR A 175 15.68 2.85 -5.96
N GLY A 176 16.78 2.40 -5.37
CA GLY A 176 17.32 2.99 -4.15
C GLY A 176 18.78 2.64 -3.98
N ARG A 177 19.28 2.63 -2.74
CA ARG A 177 20.66 2.23 -2.44
C ARG A 177 20.68 1.17 -1.35
N LEU A 178 21.48 0.12 -1.53
CA LEU A 178 21.62 -0.94 -0.53
C LEU A 178 22.31 -0.45 0.75
N ASP A 179 23.30 0.44 0.59
CA ASP A 179 24.17 0.92 1.66
C ASP A 179 23.75 2.27 2.26
N SER A 180 22.59 2.81 1.87
CA SER A 180 22.08 4.04 2.49
C SER A 180 21.36 3.76 3.80
N ASP A 181 21.24 4.80 4.62
CA ASP A 181 20.30 4.85 5.73
C ASP A 181 18.91 4.38 5.27
N PRO A 182 18.34 3.30 5.87
CA PRO A 182 17.00 2.84 5.53
C PRO A 182 15.95 3.95 5.69
N GLN A 183 16.09 4.87 6.65
CA GLN A 183 15.12 5.95 6.87
C GLN A 183 15.04 6.95 5.72
N ASN A 184 16.12 7.07 4.93
CA ASN A 184 16.21 8.00 3.81
C ASN A 184 16.51 7.26 2.50
N ASN A 185 15.72 6.21 2.25
CA ASN A 185 15.78 5.41 1.04
C ASN A 185 14.49 5.55 0.23
N ALA A 186 14.47 4.95 -0.95
CA ALA A 186 13.35 4.95 -1.86
C ALA A 186 12.07 4.38 -1.25
N ASN A 187 10.93 5.03 -1.52
CA ASN A 187 9.62 4.54 -1.12
C ASN A 187 8.60 4.72 -2.26
N GLU A 188 7.58 3.87 -2.23
CA GLU A 188 6.39 3.91 -3.08
C GLU A 188 6.60 3.79 -4.61
N PHE A 189 5.56 3.33 -5.29
CA PHE A 189 5.36 3.45 -6.74
C PHE A 189 4.00 4.12 -7.01
N HIS A 190 3.94 5.44 -6.85
CA HIS A 190 2.68 6.16 -7.06
C HIS A 190 2.40 6.29 -8.55
N TRP A 191 1.40 5.57 -9.06
CA TRP A 191 1.05 5.57 -10.47
C TRP A 191 0.08 6.70 -10.77
N GLY A 192 0.60 7.77 -11.38
CA GLY A 192 -0.16 8.99 -11.66
C GLY A 192 -0.92 8.95 -12.99
N LEU A 193 -1.82 9.91 -13.17
CA LEU A 193 -2.63 10.11 -14.38
C LEU A 193 -1.78 10.39 -15.64
N ASP A 194 -0.54 10.82 -15.47
CA ASP A 194 0.42 11.04 -16.57
C ASP A 194 1.05 9.74 -17.11
N ASN A 195 0.60 8.58 -16.60
CA ASN A 195 1.10 7.23 -16.85
C ASN A 195 2.55 7.00 -16.39
N TRP A 196 3.07 7.82 -15.49
CA TRP A 196 4.34 7.56 -14.80
C TRP A 196 4.06 7.08 -13.37
N MET A 197 4.94 6.20 -12.90
CA MET A 197 5.10 5.86 -11.50
C MET A 197 6.16 6.76 -10.90
N HIS A 198 5.78 7.49 -9.87
CA HIS A 198 6.63 8.38 -9.09
C HIS A 198 7.17 7.65 -7.87
N VAL A 199 8.47 7.79 -7.63
CA VAL A 199 9.18 7.17 -6.50
C VAL A 199 9.58 8.26 -5.51
N ALA A 200 9.18 8.12 -4.25
CA ALA A 200 9.60 9.01 -3.18
C ALA A 200 11.10 8.84 -2.88
N ALA A 201 11.73 9.94 -2.45
CA ALA A 201 13.15 10.00 -2.06
C ALA A 201 14.17 9.70 -3.18
N GLN A 202 13.73 9.56 -4.44
CA GLN A 202 14.59 9.17 -5.57
C GLN A 202 14.38 10.03 -6.81
N ASP A 203 15.39 10.07 -7.66
CA ASP A 203 15.43 10.87 -8.89
C ASP A 203 15.02 10.05 -10.12
N ILE A 204 14.21 8.99 -9.95
CA ILE A 204 13.68 8.18 -11.06
C ILE A 204 12.15 8.17 -11.09
N GLY A 205 11.60 8.02 -12.29
CA GLY A 205 10.22 7.62 -12.52
C GLY A 205 10.19 6.45 -13.49
N LEU A 206 9.19 5.58 -13.35
CA LEU A 206 9.01 4.41 -14.19
C LEU A 206 7.75 4.58 -15.04
N ARG A 207 7.73 4.02 -16.25
CA ARG A 207 6.51 3.95 -17.05
C ARG A 207 6.48 2.62 -17.78
N LEU A 208 5.39 1.89 -17.66
CA LEU A 208 5.14 0.73 -18.50
C LEU A 208 4.67 1.20 -19.89
N LYS A 209 5.40 0.83 -20.94
CA LYS A 209 5.06 1.15 -22.33
C LYS A 209 5.42 -0.01 -23.23
N ASN A 210 4.48 -0.46 -24.05
CA ASN A 210 4.67 -1.57 -25.00
C ASN A 210 5.24 -2.84 -24.34
N GLY A 211 4.81 -3.13 -23.11
CA GLY A 211 5.25 -4.31 -22.36
C GLY A 211 6.61 -4.19 -21.66
N ALA A 212 7.32 -3.06 -21.81
CA ALA A 212 8.59 -2.81 -21.15
C ALA A 212 8.52 -1.59 -20.23
N PHE A 213 9.31 -1.59 -19.16
CA PHE A 213 9.45 -0.43 -18.30
C PHE A 213 10.50 0.54 -18.85
N GLU A 214 10.08 1.77 -19.09
CA GLU A 214 10.97 2.90 -19.31
C GLU A 214 11.32 3.54 -17.97
N VAL A 215 12.61 3.86 -17.77
CA VAL A 215 13.09 4.61 -16.61
C VAL A 215 13.50 6.00 -17.08
N ARG A 216 13.07 7.03 -16.37
CA ARG A 216 13.41 8.42 -16.65
C ARG A 216 13.92 9.09 -15.39
N ARG A 217 14.96 9.93 -15.53
CA ARG A 217 15.38 10.80 -14.43
C ARG A 217 14.36 11.92 -14.17
N THR A 218 14.15 12.24 -12.91
CA THR A 218 13.21 13.25 -12.41
C THR A 218 13.85 13.97 -11.23
N LEU A 219 13.18 14.98 -10.69
CA LEU A 219 13.63 15.60 -9.44
C LEU A 219 13.53 14.61 -8.28
N ARG A 220 14.61 14.45 -7.51
CA ARG A 220 14.59 13.77 -6.22
C ARG A 220 13.70 14.55 -5.27
N ARG A 221 12.66 13.90 -4.73
CA ARG A 221 11.65 14.60 -3.94
C ARG A 221 10.89 13.72 -2.97
N GLY A 222 10.41 14.34 -1.91
CA GLY A 222 9.69 13.65 -0.84
C GLY A 222 10.61 12.72 -0.05
N GLN A 223 10.02 11.93 0.83
CA GLN A 223 10.73 10.91 1.60
C GLN A 223 9.90 9.64 1.73
N TRP A 224 8.62 9.76 2.10
CA TRP A 224 7.78 8.61 2.44
C TRP A 224 6.70 8.34 1.42
N GLY A 225 5.82 9.32 1.21
CA GLY A 225 4.65 9.18 0.36
C GLY A 225 4.64 10.14 -0.82
N VAL A 226 4.00 9.69 -1.90
CA VAL A 226 3.59 10.44 -3.06
C VAL A 226 2.10 10.21 -3.27
N ALA A 227 1.35 11.27 -3.50
CA ALA A 227 -0.06 11.19 -3.84
C ALA A 227 -0.36 12.11 -5.02
N GLU A 228 -1.59 12.09 -5.50
CA GLU A 228 -2.05 12.92 -6.61
C GLU A 228 -3.46 13.47 -6.30
N ASP A 229 -3.76 14.68 -6.76
CA ASP A 229 -5.14 15.19 -6.77
C ASP A 229 -5.88 14.80 -8.07
N ASP A 230 -7.19 15.01 -8.13
CA ASP A 230 -8.02 14.71 -9.31
C ASP A 230 -7.60 15.49 -10.58
N ALA A 231 -6.74 16.50 -10.46
CA ALA A 231 -6.20 17.28 -11.57
C ALA A 231 -4.82 16.80 -12.03
N GLY A 232 -4.29 15.74 -11.41
CA GLY A 232 -3.01 15.15 -11.76
C GLY A 232 -1.79 15.82 -11.13
N ARG A 233 -1.98 16.61 -10.05
CA ARG A 233 -0.86 17.28 -9.37
C ARG A 233 -0.28 16.37 -8.31
N ILE A 234 1.04 16.22 -8.34
CA ILE A 234 1.74 15.34 -7.41
C ILE A 234 1.98 16.03 -6.06
N TYR A 235 1.52 15.39 -4.99
CA TYR A 235 1.77 15.75 -3.60
C TYR A 235 2.78 14.80 -2.97
N ARG A 236 3.51 15.30 -1.98
CA ARG A 236 4.56 14.55 -1.28
C ARG A 236 4.83 15.13 0.10
N ASN A 237 5.49 14.36 0.94
CA ASN A 237 5.93 14.82 2.27
C ASN A 237 7.43 14.55 2.50
N THR A 238 8.00 15.24 3.47
CA THR A 238 9.28 14.88 4.12
C THR A 238 9.07 14.76 5.62
N ASN A 239 10.10 14.37 6.38
CA ASN A 239 10.03 14.37 7.84
C ASN A 239 9.70 15.76 8.44
N GLU A 240 10.19 16.82 7.80
CA GLU A 240 10.10 18.20 8.32
C GLU A 240 8.85 18.94 7.84
N SER A 241 8.14 18.39 6.85
CA SER A 241 7.03 19.09 6.20
C SER A 241 5.95 18.11 5.72
N ALA A 242 4.74 18.36 6.21
CA ALA A 242 3.60 17.48 5.99
C ALA A 242 3.13 17.43 4.53
N LEU A 243 3.28 18.52 3.77
CA LEU A 243 2.73 18.59 2.41
C LEU A 243 3.50 19.55 1.50
N HIS A 244 3.91 19.03 0.35
CA HIS A 244 4.41 19.78 -0.80
C HIS A 244 3.64 19.36 -2.05
N VAL A 245 3.50 20.29 -2.99
CA VAL A 245 2.86 20.04 -4.29
C VAL A 245 3.78 20.48 -5.42
N ASP A 246 3.86 19.67 -6.46
CA ASP A 246 4.57 20.02 -7.68
C ASP A 246 3.63 20.82 -8.60
N LEU A 247 3.72 22.16 -8.53
CA LEU A 247 2.92 23.07 -9.37
C LEU A 247 3.28 23.01 -10.87
N VAL A 248 4.50 22.55 -11.16
CA VAL A 248 5.01 22.36 -12.52
C VAL A 248 5.51 20.92 -12.61
N PRO A 249 5.14 20.15 -13.66
CA PRO A 249 5.58 18.76 -13.78
C PRO A 249 7.10 18.62 -13.74
N ALA A 250 7.59 17.66 -12.95
CA ALA A 250 9.01 17.48 -12.70
C ALA A 250 9.87 17.28 -13.98
N ALA A 251 9.27 16.74 -15.04
CA ALA A 251 9.92 16.56 -16.34
C ALA A 251 10.37 17.88 -16.99
N TYR A 252 9.75 19.03 -16.65
CA TYR A 252 10.20 20.34 -17.13
C TYR A 252 11.45 20.82 -16.40
N PHE A 253 11.52 20.62 -15.07
CA PHE A 253 12.71 20.96 -14.30
C PHE A 253 13.91 20.08 -14.68
N ALA A 254 13.67 18.81 -14.99
CA ALA A 254 14.70 17.88 -15.46
C ALA A 254 15.38 18.30 -16.77
N ARG A 255 14.82 19.27 -17.52
CA ARG A 255 15.47 19.86 -18.70
C ARG A 255 16.61 20.80 -18.33
N ASN A 256 16.66 21.28 -17.09
CA ASN A 256 17.76 22.08 -16.59
C ASN A 256 18.77 21.17 -15.87
N PRO A 257 19.98 20.97 -16.43
CA PRO A 257 20.97 20.07 -15.84
C PRO A 257 21.42 20.50 -14.44
N ASN A 258 21.25 21.78 -14.07
CA ASN A 258 21.64 22.29 -12.74
C ASN A 258 20.64 21.95 -11.63
N LEU A 259 19.44 21.46 -11.98
CA LEU A 259 18.37 21.11 -11.04
C LEU A 259 18.26 19.60 -10.76
N LEU A 260 18.91 18.76 -11.57
CA LEU A 260 19.09 17.33 -11.28
C LEU A 260 20.33 17.19 -10.39
N ARG A 261 20.14 17.07 -9.07
CA ARG A 261 21.21 16.88 -8.08
C ARG A 261 21.05 15.57 -7.34
#